data_AF-Q47EM5-F1
#
_entry.id   AF-Q47EM5-F1
#
_cell.length_a   1.000
_cell.length_b   1.000
_cell.length_c   1.000
_cell.angle_alpha   90.00
_cell.angle_beta   90.00
_cell.angle_gamma   90.00
#
_symmetry.space_group_name_H-M   'P 1'
#
loop_
_entity.id
_entity.type
_entity.pdbx_description
1 polymer ?
#
loop_
_entity_poly.entity_id
_entity_poly.type
_entity_poly.pdbx_seq_one_letter_code
_entity_poly.pdbx_strand_id
1 'polypeptide(L)' 'MTYEEHLDEVTTLIFEKYDVTEQKAIKMVMRAQADDFFSGHDDDASICTLDRAHLDAKAVFNKYK' A
#
# COMPACT_ATOMS: atom_id res chain seq x y z
N MET A 1 4.22 -12.19 -2.63
CA MET A 1 3.19 -11.68 -3.55
C MET A 1 3.90 -10.99 -4.70
N THR A 2 3.27 -10.86 -5.85
CA THR A 2 3.75 -9.95 -6.90
C THR A 2 3.63 -8.49 -6.42
N TYR A 3 4.31 -7.58 -7.11
CA TYR A 3 4.21 -6.15 -6.83
C TYR A 3 2.76 -5.64 -6.87
N GLU A 4 2.02 -6.00 -7.93
CA GLU A 4 0.62 -5.58 -8.08
C GLU A 4 -0.30 -6.17 -7.00
N GLU A 5 -0.12 -7.47 -6.66
CA GLU A 5 -0.85 -8.08 -5.54
C GLU A 5 -0.51 -7.40 -4.20
N HIS A 6 0.72 -6.93 -4.01
CA HIS A 6 1.10 -6.18 -2.81
C HIS A 6 0.41 -4.82 -2.74
N LEU A 7 0.30 -4.10 -3.86
CA LEU A 7 -0.39 -2.81 -3.90
C LEU A 7 -1.90 -2.96 -3.67
N ASP A 8 -2.50 -4.01 -4.22
CA ASP A 8 -3.91 -4.35 -4.00
C ASP A 8 -4.16 -4.71 -2.52
N GLU A 9 -3.29 -5.53 -1.93
CA GLU A 9 -3.35 -5.88 -0.51
C GLU A 9 -3.19 -4.65 0.39
N VAL A 10 -2.21 -3.77 0.12
CA VAL A 10 -2.05 -2.52 0.87
C VAL A 10 -3.31 -1.65 0.78
N THR A 11 -3.93 -1.56 -0.40
CA THR A 11 -5.17 -0.80 -0.61
C THR A 11 -6.32 -1.40 0.19
N THR A 12 -6.51 -2.71 0.11
CA THR A 12 -7.52 -3.47 0.86
C THR A 12 -7.36 -3.25 2.36
N LEU A 13 -6.14 -3.37 2.87
CA LEU A 13 -5.84 -3.16 4.29
C LEU A 13 -6.15 -1.73 4.75
N ILE A 14 -5.94 -0.73 3.91
CA ILE A 14 -6.29 0.66 4.24
C ILE A 14 -7.81 0.82 4.32
N PHE A 15 -8.54 0.30 3.33
CA PHE A 15 -10.00 0.30 3.28
C PHE A 15 -10.60 -0.36 4.52
N GLU A 16 -10.14 -1.57 4.86
CA GLU A 16 -10.70 -2.37 5.95
C GLU A 16 -10.29 -1.89 7.35
N LYS A 17 -9.03 -1.50 7.56
CA LYS A 17 -8.53 -1.19 8.92
C LYS A 17 -8.85 0.23 9.39
N TYR A 18 -9.05 1.16 8.46
CA TYR A 18 -9.15 2.59 8.79
C TYR A 18 -10.51 3.22 8.45
N ASP A 19 -11.50 2.40 8.08
CA ASP A 19 -12.87 2.83 7.79
C ASP A 19 -12.92 4.01 6.80
N VAL A 20 -12.06 3.94 5.78
CA VAL A 20 -12.06 4.88 4.66
C VAL A 20 -12.66 4.22 3.43
N THR A 21 -13.23 4.98 2.51
CA THR A 21 -13.74 4.40 1.27
C THR A 21 -12.62 3.82 0.42
N GLU A 22 -12.92 2.78 -0.36
CA GLU A 22 -11.98 2.15 -1.29
C GLU A 22 -11.34 3.17 -2.24
N GLN A 23 -12.15 4.07 -2.81
CA GLN A 23 -11.65 5.17 -3.64
C GLN A 23 -10.65 6.09 -2.91
N LYS A 24 -10.83 6.29 -1.60
CA LYS A 24 -9.88 7.08 -0.81
C LYS A 24 -8.60 6.30 -0.58
N ALA A 25 -8.68 5.01 -0.25
CA ALA A 25 -7.52 4.12 -0.11
C ALA A 25 -6.68 4.08 -1.40
N ILE A 26 -7.32 3.89 -2.56
CA ILE A 26 -6.68 3.91 -3.88
C ILE A 26 -5.92 5.23 -4.10
N LYS A 27 -6.54 6.37 -3.78
CA LYS A 27 -5.87 7.68 -3.92
C LYS A 27 -4.66 7.83 -3.00
N MET A 28 -4.68 7.23 -1.81
CA MET A 28 -3.51 7.24 -0.92
C MET A 28 -2.36 6.41 -1.52
N VAL A 29 -2.66 5.21 -2.02
CA VAL A 29 -1.67 4.32 -2.63
C VAL A 29 -1.10 4.94 -3.91
N MET A 30 -1.94 5.54 -4.77
CA MET A 30 -1.48 6.28 -5.96
C MET A 30 -0.53 7.43 -5.62
N ARG A 31 -0.80 8.18 -4.53
CA ARG A 31 0.09 9.25 -4.07
C ARG A 31 1.42 8.69 -3.56
N ALA A 32 1.38 7.56 -2.85
CA ALA A 32 2.58 6.89 -2.38
C ALA A 32 3.42 6.35 -3.56
N GLN A 33 2.79 5.81 -4.60
CA GLN A 33 3.46 5.39 -5.84
C GLN A 33 4.13 6.58 -6.55
N ALA A 34 3.44 7.73 -6.65
CA ALA A 34 4.00 8.94 -7.25
C ALA A 34 5.16 9.55 -6.44
N ASP A 35 5.28 9.20 -5.16
CA ASP A 35 6.36 9.59 -4.25
C ASP A 35 7.49 8.55 -4.19
N ASP A 36 7.52 7.59 -5.12
CA ASP A 36 8.49 6.48 -5.21
C ASP A 36 8.51 5.56 -3.96
N PHE A 37 7.49 5.60 -3.10
CA PHE A 37 7.44 4.83 -1.85
C PHE A 37 7.55 3.31 -2.08
N PHE A 38 6.99 2.82 -3.19
CA PHE A 38 6.95 1.40 -3.51
C PHE A 38 8.07 0.93 -4.45
N SER A 39 9.00 1.79 -4.87
CA SER A 39 10.13 1.44 -5.77
C SER A 39 10.86 0.16 -5.34
N GLY A 40 11.21 0.03 -4.05
CA GLY A 40 11.89 -1.16 -3.54
C GLY A 40 11.07 -2.46 -3.60
N HIS A 41 9.74 -2.37 -3.70
CA HIS A 41 8.86 -3.54 -3.87
C HIS A 41 8.82 -4.01 -5.32
N ASP A 42 8.97 -3.08 -6.27
CA ASP A 42 9.09 -3.38 -7.70
C ASP A 42 10.46 -4.02 -7.99
N ASP A 43 11.53 -3.49 -7.38
CA ASP A 43 12.90 -4.00 -7.52
C ASP A 43 13.12 -5.35 -6.82
N ASP A 44 12.46 -5.60 -5.69
CA ASP A 44 12.62 -6.82 -4.89
C ASP A 44 11.27 -7.40 -4.44
N ALA A 45 10.70 -8.29 -5.25
CA ALA A 45 9.46 -8.97 -4.91
C ALA A 45 9.54 -9.83 -3.62
N SER A 46 10.73 -10.10 -3.07
CA SER A 46 10.86 -10.85 -1.82
C SER A 46 10.35 -10.08 -0.60
N ILE A 47 10.31 -8.74 -0.67
CA ILE A 47 9.75 -7.91 0.41
C ILE A 47 8.22 -7.79 0.32
N CYS A 48 7.60 -8.16 -0.81
CA CYS A 48 6.15 -8.17 -1.04
C CYS A 48 5.45 -9.29 -0.26
N THR A 49 5.48 -9.17 1.07
CA THR A 49 4.90 -10.10 2.05
C THR A 49 3.69 -9.46 2.73
N LEU A 50 2.79 -10.29 3.27
CA LEU A 50 1.61 -9.79 3.99
C LEU A 50 1.98 -8.92 5.19
N ASP A 51 3.01 -9.32 5.95
CA ASP A 51 3.52 -8.54 7.07
C ASP A 51 4.02 -7.16 6.61
N ARG A 52 4.69 -7.11 5.46
CA ARG A 52 5.14 -5.84 4.87
C ARG A 52 3.95 -4.99 4.41
N ALA A 53 2.95 -5.59 3.77
CA ALA A 53 1.73 -4.89 3.34
C ALA A 53 1.00 -4.23 4.52
N HIS A 54 0.94 -4.88 5.69
CA HIS A 54 0.41 -4.25 6.91
C HIS A 54 1.22 -3.03 7.38
N LEU A 55 2.55 -3.10 7.31
CA LEU A 55 3.42 -1.98 7.68
C LEU A 55 3.26 -0.81 6.71
N ASP A 56 3.21 -1.11 5.41
CA ASP A 56 3.05 -0.11 4.36
C ASP A 56 1.66 0.52 4.41
N ALA A 57 0.59 -0.26 4.60
CA ALA A 57 -0.77 0.27 4.78
C ALA A 57 -0.83 1.30 5.91
N LYS A 58 -0.18 1.01 7.04
CA LYS A 58 -0.06 1.95 8.15
C LYS A 58 0.75 3.20 7.78
N ALA A 59 1.88 3.02 7.11
CA ALA A 59 2.74 4.15 6.70
C ALA A 59 2.01 5.06 5.70
N VAL A 60 1.37 4.46 4.69
CA VAL A 60 0.62 5.15 3.64
C VAL A 60 -0.57 5.90 4.25
N PHE A 61 -1.38 5.26 5.08
CA PHE A 61 -2.50 5.92 5.73
C PHE A 61 -2.05 7.13 6.57
N ASN A 62 -0.97 6.99 7.35
CA ASN A 62 -0.48 8.09 8.18
C ASN A 62 0.05 9.28 7.38
N LYS A 63 0.71 9.03 6.24
CA LYS A 63 1.36 10.06 5.42
C LYS A 63 0.42 10.70 4.40
N TYR A 64 -0.52 9.95 3.82
CA TYR A 64 -1.29 10.37 2.63
C TYR A 64 -2.81 10.55 2.85
N LYS A 65 -3.29 10.53 4.10
CA LYS A 65 -4.71 10.66 4.50
C LYS A 65 -5.49 11.87 3.97
#